data_AF-A0A0F7VUZ7-F1
#
_entry.id   AF-A0A0F7VUZ7-F1
#
_cell.length_a   1.000
_cell.length_b   1.000
_cell.length_c   1.000
_cell.angle_alpha   90.00
_cell.angle_beta   90.00
_cell.angle_gamma   90.00
#
_symmetry.space_group_name_H-M   'P 1'
#
loop_
_entity.id
_entity.type
_entity.pdbx_description
1 polymer ?
#
loop_
_entity_poly.entity_id
_entity_poly.type
_entity_poly.pdbx_seq_one_letter_code
_entity_poly.pdbx_strand_id
1 'polypeptide(L)'
;MTDRPRAGPRGKLPRMSDPTPSLPRAFPGVRSSPTAGDLWDTVDELWRWLEANRRADGDQEVLLRVLKLSEEVGEVAQAVIGATGQNPRKGVTHTWDDVRSELCDVVITALVVLRTLTPEAREVFARHLDRVRERSLGA
;
A
#
# COMPACT_ATOMS: atom_id res chain seq x y z
N MET A 1 -39.32 27.46 54.32
CA MET A 1 -39.80 26.12 53.95
C MET A 1 -39.41 25.89 52.50
N THR A 2 -38.16 25.48 52.27
CA THR A 2 -37.56 25.30 50.95
C THR A 2 -36.90 23.94 50.94
N ASP A 3 -37.54 23.01 50.24
CA ASP A 3 -37.14 21.61 50.15
C ASP A 3 -36.04 21.48 49.09
N ARG A 4 -34.89 20.90 49.47
CA ARG A 4 -33.80 20.60 48.53
C ARG A 4 -33.99 19.18 48.01
N PRO A 5 -33.88 18.92 46.69
CA PRO A 5 -33.98 17.56 46.19
C PRO A 5 -32.71 16.77 46.53
N ARG A 6 -32.90 15.57 47.08
CA ARG A 6 -31.85 14.57 47.32
C ARG A 6 -31.28 14.08 45.98
N ALA A 7 -29.96 14.20 45.81
CA ALA A 7 -29.23 13.56 44.73
C ALA A 7 -29.21 12.03 44.95
N GLY A 8 -29.78 11.27 44.00
CA GLY A 8 -29.68 9.82 43.95
C GLY A 8 -28.25 9.34 43.62
N PRO A 9 -27.88 8.10 43.97
CA PRO A 9 -26.52 7.60 43.78
C PRO A 9 -26.21 7.44 42.29
N ARG A 10 -25.07 7.98 41.86
CA ARG A 10 -24.55 7.81 40.49
C ARG A 10 -24.30 6.32 40.23
N GLY A 11 -25.12 5.72 39.37
CA GLY A 11 -24.85 4.40 38.82
C GLY A 11 -23.50 4.41 38.10
N LYS A 12 -22.60 3.51 38.50
CA LYS A 12 -21.30 3.32 37.87
C LYS A 12 -21.57 2.66 36.50
N LEU A 13 -21.34 3.37 35.40
CA LEU A 13 -21.41 2.74 34.07
C LEU A 13 -20.39 1.59 34.01
N PRO A 14 -20.75 0.43 33.43
CA PRO A 14 -19.79 -0.63 33.20
C PRO A 14 -18.74 -0.15 32.20
N ARG A 15 -17.47 -0.45 32.51
CA ARG A 15 -16.32 -0.17 31.66
C ARG A 15 -16.44 -1.08 30.43
N MET A 16 -16.86 -0.52 29.29
CA MET A 16 -16.66 -1.18 27.98
C MET A 16 -15.15 -1.24 27.77
N SER A 17 -14.58 -2.43 27.93
CA SER A 17 -13.25 -2.74 27.44
C SER A 17 -13.34 -2.79 25.92
N ASP A 18 -12.77 -1.82 25.23
CA ASP A 18 -12.62 -1.89 23.77
C ASP A 18 -11.78 -3.12 23.42
N PRO A 19 -12.21 -3.99 22.48
CA PRO A 19 -11.35 -5.05 21.99
C PRO A 19 -10.25 -4.41 21.14
N THR A 20 -9.00 -4.58 21.54
CA THR A 20 -7.85 -4.26 20.71
C THR A 20 -7.93 -5.10 19.43
N PRO A 21 -7.88 -4.52 18.21
CA PRO A 21 -7.86 -5.32 17.00
C PRO A 21 -6.56 -6.14 16.99
N SER A 22 -6.70 -7.44 17.23
CA SER A 22 -5.58 -8.37 17.22
C SER A 22 -5.19 -8.63 15.76
N LEU A 23 -3.93 -8.36 15.40
CA LEU A 23 -3.39 -8.71 14.09
C LEU A 23 -3.54 -10.23 13.85
N PRO A 24 -3.85 -10.68 12.63
CA PRO A 24 -4.05 -12.09 12.35
C PRO A 24 -2.77 -12.89 12.63
N ARG A 25 -2.91 -13.94 13.44
CA ARG A 25 -1.88 -14.92 13.74
C ARG A 25 -1.57 -15.70 12.46
N ALA A 26 -0.32 -15.66 12.00
CA ALA A 26 0.11 -16.31 10.77
C ALA A 26 -0.24 -17.81 10.78
N PHE A 27 -0.93 -18.28 9.74
CA PHE A 27 -1.14 -19.71 9.49
C PHE A 27 0.09 -20.28 8.77
N PRO A 28 0.77 -21.31 9.31
CA PRO A 28 1.82 -22.00 8.60
C PRO A 28 1.21 -23.02 7.65
N GLY A 29 1.35 -22.77 6.36
CA GLY A 29 0.93 -23.71 5.32
C GLY A 29 1.29 -23.14 3.95
N VAL A 30 2.46 -23.52 3.45
CA VAL A 30 2.89 -23.25 2.07
C VAL A 30 1.83 -23.81 1.14
N ARG A 31 0.99 -22.93 0.58
CA ARG A 31 0.36 -23.17 -0.71
C ARG A 31 1.31 -22.55 -1.72
N SER A 32 1.89 -23.37 -2.58
CA SER A 32 2.62 -22.89 -3.76
C SER A 32 1.63 -22.09 -4.60
N SER A 33 1.67 -20.77 -4.45
CA SER A 33 1.00 -19.80 -5.31
C SER A 33 1.49 -20.01 -6.75
N PRO A 34 0.67 -19.70 -7.78
CA PRO A 34 1.07 -19.83 -9.17
C PRO A 34 2.42 -19.12 -9.36
N THR A 35 3.35 -19.77 -10.05
CA THR A 35 4.61 -19.16 -10.47
C THR A 35 4.24 -17.95 -11.33
N ALA A 36 4.14 -16.77 -10.70
CA ALA A 36 4.45 -15.54 -11.38
C ALA A 36 5.77 -15.79 -12.11
N GLY A 37 5.87 -15.39 -13.38
CA GLY A 37 7.15 -15.41 -14.08
C GLY A 37 8.21 -14.72 -13.23
N ASP A 38 9.50 -14.87 -13.57
CA ASP A 38 10.53 -14.05 -12.93
C ASP A 38 10.05 -12.59 -12.94
N LEU A 39 10.12 -11.93 -11.78
CA LEU A 39 9.57 -10.58 -11.56
C LEU A 39 9.96 -9.64 -12.71
N TRP A 40 11.21 -9.75 -13.16
CA TRP A 40 11.75 -8.91 -14.21
C TRP A 40 11.25 -9.29 -15.60
N ASP A 41 11.03 -10.57 -15.88
CA ASP A 41 10.37 -11.00 -17.12
C ASP A 41 8.96 -10.41 -17.21
N THR A 42 8.21 -10.42 -16.11
CA THR A 42 6.87 -9.83 -16.04
C THR A 42 6.90 -8.30 -16.21
N VAL A 43 7.84 -7.62 -15.54
CA VAL A 43 8.03 -6.17 -15.69
C VAL A 43 8.40 -5.81 -17.13
N ASP A 44 9.25 -6.61 -17.78
CA ASP A 44 9.61 -6.44 -19.18
C ASP A 44 8.41 -6.62 -20.12
N GLU A 45 7.56 -7.61 -19.88
CA GLU A 45 6.32 -7.82 -20.63
C GLU A 45 5.36 -6.63 -20.49
N LEU A 46 5.15 -6.14 -19.27
CA LEU A 46 4.31 -4.97 -19.00
C LEU A 46 4.88 -3.71 -19.67
N TRP A 47 6.19 -3.50 -19.56
CA TRP A 47 6.87 -2.38 -20.22
C TRP A 47 6.72 -2.46 -21.75
N ARG A 48 6.93 -3.63 -22.37
CA ARG A 48 6.74 -3.82 -23.83
C ARG A 48 5.30 -3.53 -24.25
N TRP A 49 4.32 -3.98 -23.47
CA TRP A 49 2.91 -3.70 -23.75
C TRP A 49 2.62 -2.19 -23.66
N LEU A 50 3.17 -1.49 -22.66
CA LEU A 50 3.01 -0.03 -22.54
C LEU A 50 3.69 0.72 -23.68
N GLU A 51 4.90 0.33 -24.09
CA GLU A 51 5.58 0.92 -25.24
C GLU A 51 4.78 0.75 -26.53
N ALA A 52 4.18 -0.41 -26.75
CA ALA A 52 3.33 -0.67 -27.91
C ALA A 52 2.04 0.17 -27.93
N ASN A 53 1.60 0.69 -26.78
CA ASN A 53 0.36 1.46 -26.62
C ASN A 53 0.60 2.93 -26.23
N ARG A 54 1.85 3.41 -26.33
CA ARG A 54 2.20 4.77 -25.91
C ARG A 54 1.52 5.82 -26.78
N ARG A 55 1.13 6.93 -26.14
CA ARG A 55 0.53 8.10 -26.81
C ARG A 55 1.45 9.30 -26.88
N ALA A 56 2.57 9.25 -26.14
CA ALA A 56 3.61 10.26 -26.10
C ALA A 56 4.96 9.61 -26.37
N ASP A 57 5.94 10.41 -26.79
CA ASP A 57 7.31 9.96 -27.08
C ASP A 57 8.32 10.61 -26.13
N GLY A 58 9.48 9.97 -25.96
CA GLY A 58 10.63 10.53 -25.26
C GLY A 58 10.34 10.97 -23.82
N ASP A 59 10.80 12.17 -23.45
CA ASP A 59 10.71 12.71 -22.09
C ASP A 59 9.27 12.84 -21.58
N GLN A 60 8.30 13.05 -22.48
CA GLN A 60 6.89 13.18 -22.10
C GLN A 60 6.33 11.85 -21.58
N GLU A 61 6.74 10.71 -22.16
CA GLU A 61 6.32 9.40 -21.70
C GLU A 61 6.89 9.09 -20.31
N VAL A 62 8.15 9.46 -20.06
CA VAL A 62 8.77 9.35 -18.72
C VAL A 62 7.98 10.17 -17.70
N LEU A 63 7.65 11.42 -18.04
CA LEU A 63 6.85 12.29 -17.18
C LEU A 63 5.50 11.65 -16.85
N LEU A 64 4.78 11.13 -17.85
CA LEU A 64 3.47 10.49 -17.64
C LEU A 64 3.55 9.26 -16.74
N ARG A 65 4.61 8.46 -16.85
CA ARG A 65 4.82 7.29 -15.98
C ARG A 65 5.14 7.69 -14.53
N VAL A 66 5.91 8.76 -14.34
CA VAL A 66 6.16 9.32 -13.00
C VAL A 66 4.88 9.92 -12.39
N LEU A 67 4.02 10.54 -13.21
CA LEU A 67 2.71 11.01 -12.75
C LEU A 67 1.80 9.86 -12.36
N LYS A 68 1.80 8.74 -13.11
CA LYS A 68 1.07 7.52 -12.75
C LYS A 68 1.52 6.98 -11.39
N LEU A 69 2.83 6.96 -11.12
CA LEU A 69 3.33 6.59 -9.79
C LEU A 69 2.75 7.45 -8.66
N SER A 70 2.58 8.75 -8.89
CA SER A 70 1.95 9.64 -7.90
C SER A 70 0.46 9.35 -7.70
N GLU A 71 -0.24 8.94 -8.76
CA GLU A 71 -1.64 8.49 -8.69
C GLU A 71 -1.76 7.25 -7.80
N GLU A 72 -0.94 6.22 -8.01
CA GLU A 72 -0.97 4.99 -7.19
C GLU A 72 -0.70 5.26 -5.70
N VAL A 73 0.21 6.18 -5.38
CA VAL A 73 0.45 6.59 -3.98
C VAL A 73 -0.80 7.26 -3.38
N GLY A 74 -1.54 8.01 -4.18
CA GLY A 74 -2.84 8.58 -3.79
C GLY A 74 -3.90 7.51 -3.52
N GLU A 75 -3.91 6.44 -4.32
CA GLU A 75 -4.83 5.30 -4.14
C GLU A 75 -4.50 4.53 -2.85
N VAL A 76 -3.22 4.30 -2.53
CA VAL A 76 -2.81 3.76 -1.21
C VAL A 76 -3.35 4.63 -0.08
N ALA A 77 -3.20 5.97 -0.18
CA ALA A 77 -3.69 6.88 0.85
C ALA A 77 -5.23 6.80 0.99
N GLN A 78 -5.95 6.71 -0.13
CA GLN A 78 -7.40 6.54 -0.16
C GLN A 78 -7.81 5.22 0.51
N ALA A 79 -7.14 4.11 0.19
CA ALA A 79 -7.40 2.80 0.76
C ALA A 79 -7.15 2.79 2.28
N VAL A 80 -6.06 3.42 2.76
CA VAL A 80 -5.78 3.53 4.20
C VAL A 80 -6.86 4.33 4.91
N ILE A 81 -7.26 5.49 4.37
CA ILE A 81 -8.35 6.31 4.93
C ILE A 81 -9.65 5.51 4.98
N GLY A 82 -9.93 4.73 3.93
CA GLY A 82 -11.08 3.85 3.84
C GLY A 82 -11.05 2.69 4.83
N ALA A 83 -9.90 2.05 5.02
CA ALA A 83 -9.73 0.90 5.93
C ALA A 83 -9.76 1.31 7.41
N THR A 84 -9.32 2.53 7.71
CA THR A 84 -9.31 3.08 9.07
C THR A 84 -10.58 3.86 9.43
N GLY A 85 -11.52 4.00 8.48
CA GLY A 85 -12.80 4.67 8.69
C GLY A 85 -12.68 6.16 9.00
N GLN A 86 -11.58 6.82 8.61
CA GLN A 86 -11.29 8.20 9.02
C GLN A 86 -12.21 9.23 8.37
N ASN A 87 -12.94 8.86 7.31
CA ASN A 87 -13.95 9.72 6.70
C ASN A 87 -15.29 9.60 7.46
N PRO A 88 -15.70 10.60 8.26
CA PRO A 88 -16.90 10.50 9.09
C PRO A 88 -18.19 10.38 8.28
N ARG A 89 -18.17 10.73 6.99
CA ARG A 89 -19.33 10.65 6.09
C ARG A 89 -19.49 9.27 5.45
N LYS A 90 -18.44 8.45 5.42
CA LYS A 90 -18.43 7.17 4.71
C LYS A 90 -18.15 5.96 5.61
N GLY A 91 -17.58 6.14 6.79
CA GLY A 91 -17.17 5.02 7.65
C GLY A 91 -16.07 4.18 6.99
N VAL A 92 -16.04 2.89 7.30
CA VAL A 92 -15.08 1.94 6.70
C VAL A 92 -15.54 1.58 5.29
N THR A 93 -14.69 1.85 4.30
CA THR A 93 -15.00 1.59 2.87
C THR A 93 -14.03 0.66 2.17
N HIS A 94 -12.87 0.41 2.79
CA HIS A 94 -11.83 -0.48 2.26
C HIS A 94 -11.41 -1.45 3.37
N THR A 95 -10.63 -2.43 2.98
CA THR A 95 -9.98 -3.41 3.84
C THR A 95 -8.47 -3.20 3.82
N TRP A 96 -7.77 -3.85 4.75
CA TRP A 96 -6.31 -3.91 4.69
C TRP A 96 -5.76 -4.78 3.56
N ASP A 97 -6.61 -5.56 2.89
CA ASP A 97 -6.23 -6.28 1.66
C ASP A 97 -6.22 -5.30 0.48
N ASP A 98 -7.16 -4.36 0.41
CA ASP A 98 -7.15 -3.29 -0.60
C ASP A 98 -5.87 -2.45 -0.47
N VAL A 99 -5.49 -2.04 0.75
CA VAL A 99 -4.21 -1.34 0.98
C VAL A 99 -3.01 -2.13 0.46
N ARG A 100 -3.01 -3.45 0.62
CA ARG A 100 -1.94 -4.32 0.11
C ARG A 100 -1.94 -4.39 -1.41
N SER A 101 -3.11 -4.39 -2.04
CA SER A 101 -3.23 -4.30 -3.50
C SER A 101 -2.63 -3.00 -4.02
N GLU A 102 -3.04 -1.86 -3.47
CA GLU A 102 -2.54 -0.55 -3.92
C GLU A 102 -1.02 -0.41 -3.72
N LEU A 103 -0.47 -0.98 -2.65
CA LEU A 103 0.98 -1.03 -2.45
C LEU A 103 1.70 -1.86 -3.52
N CYS A 104 1.09 -2.95 -3.97
CA CYS A 104 1.62 -3.72 -5.10
C CYS A 104 1.58 -2.89 -6.39
N ASP A 105 0.52 -2.13 -6.63
CA ASP A 105 0.38 -1.28 -7.82
C ASP A 105 1.44 -0.15 -7.84
N VAL A 106 1.75 0.45 -6.68
CA VAL A 106 2.89 1.37 -6.52
C VAL A 106 4.21 0.68 -6.87
N VAL A 107 4.47 -0.53 -6.35
CA VAL A 107 5.72 -1.26 -6.61
C VAL A 107 5.85 -1.61 -8.09
N ILE A 108 4.80 -2.13 -8.71
CA ILE A 108 4.78 -2.50 -10.13
C ILE A 108 5.02 -1.26 -10.98
N THR A 109 4.31 -0.17 -10.71
CA THR A 109 4.45 1.10 -11.45
C THR A 109 5.87 1.66 -11.31
N ALA A 110 6.46 1.62 -10.12
CA ALA A 110 7.84 2.08 -9.90
C ALA A 110 8.87 1.23 -10.67
N LEU A 111 8.70 -0.09 -10.71
CA LEU A 111 9.57 -0.99 -11.47
C LEU A 111 9.47 -0.75 -12.98
N VAL A 112 8.25 -0.52 -13.49
CA VAL A 112 8.03 -0.16 -14.90
C VAL A 112 8.67 1.20 -15.23
N VAL A 113 8.50 2.21 -14.37
CA VAL A 113 9.16 3.52 -14.54
C VAL A 113 10.68 3.35 -14.59
N LEU A 114 11.26 2.55 -13.69
CA LEU A 114 12.69 2.27 -13.70
C LEU A 114 13.12 1.60 -15.01
N ARG A 115 12.33 0.64 -15.51
CA ARG A 115 12.57 -0.04 -16.77
C ARG A 115 12.47 0.87 -17.99
N THR A 116 11.61 1.90 -17.94
CA THR A 116 11.56 2.96 -18.95
C THR A 116 12.85 3.79 -18.96
N LEU A 117 13.43 4.06 -17.80
CA LEU A 117 14.62 4.90 -17.67
C LEU A 117 15.93 4.18 -18.04
N THR A 118 15.96 2.85 -17.90
CA THR A 118 17.16 2.04 -18.17
C THR A 118 16.79 0.60 -18.51
N PRO A 119 17.44 -0.01 -19.52
CA PRO A 119 17.29 -1.44 -19.79
C PRO A 119 17.92 -2.33 -18.70
N GLU A 120 18.87 -1.81 -17.91
CA GLU A 120 19.53 -2.49 -16.78
C GLU A 120 18.78 -2.33 -15.45
N ALA A 121 17.44 -2.18 -15.50
CA ALA A 121 16.62 -1.92 -14.33
C ALA A 121 16.80 -2.96 -13.22
N ARG A 122 16.97 -4.24 -13.58
CA ARG A 122 17.23 -5.35 -12.66
C ARG A 122 18.49 -5.13 -11.84
N GLU A 123 19.60 -4.83 -12.52
CA GLU A 123 20.90 -4.63 -11.90
C GLU A 123 20.95 -3.32 -11.10
N VAL A 124 20.28 -2.26 -11.59
CA VAL A 124 20.17 -0.98 -10.87
C VAL A 124 19.41 -1.17 -9.57
N PHE A 125 18.25 -1.85 -9.60
CA PHE A 125 17.46 -2.12 -8.42
C PHE A 125 18.21 -3.00 -7.42
N ALA A 126 18.78 -4.13 -7.88
CA ALA A 126 19.51 -5.08 -7.02
C ALA A 126 20.68 -4.39 -6.28
N ARG A 127 21.53 -3.65 -7.00
CA ARG A 127 22.64 -2.90 -6.39
C ARG A 127 22.17 -1.82 -5.43
N HIS A 128 21.02 -1.19 -5.69
CA HIS A 128 20.47 -0.21 -4.75
C HIS A 128 19.96 -0.90 -3.48
N LEU A 129 19.25 -2.02 -3.63
CA LEU A 129 18.72 -2.79 -2.52
C LEU A 129 19.83 -3.35 -1.62
N ASP A 130 20.90 -3.89 -2.21
CA ASP A 130 22.06 -4.38 -1.45
C ASP A 130 22.71 -3.28 -0.60
N ARG A 131 22.91 -2.09 -1.18
CA ARG A 131 23.43 -0.93 -0.43
C ARG A 131 22.51 -0.50 0.71
N VAL A 132 21.20 -0.52 0.50
CA VAL A 132 20.22 -0.21 1.56
C VAL A 132 20.31 -1.26 2.67
N ARG A 133 20.37 -2.55 2.29
CA ARG A 133 20.49 -3.68 3.22
C ARG A 133 21.75 -3.58 4.06
N GLU A 134 22.91 -3.37 3.45
CA GLU A 134 24.20 -3.20 4.14
C GLU A 134 24.14 -2.06 5.15
N ARG A 135 23.63 -0.89 4.74
CA ARG A 135 23.50 0.28 5.62
C ARG A 135 22.54 0.06 6.78
N SER A 136 21.47 -0.71 6.59
CA SER A 136 20.40 -0.87 7.58
C SER A 136 20.59 -2.06 8.51
N LEU A 137 21.18 -3.16 8.04
CA LEU A 137 21.31 -4.43 8.78
C LEU A 137 22.76 -4.82 9.06
N GLY A 138 23.74 -4.17 8.45
CA GLY A 138 25.17 -4.41 8.70
C GLY A 138 25.65 -3.67 9.95
N ALA A 139 25.53 -4.34 11.11
CA ALA A 139 26.30 -4.07 12.32
C ALA A 139 27.07 -5.34 12.70
#